data_AF-K2D0F5-F1
#
_entry.id   AF-K2D0F5-F1
#
_cell.length_a   1.000
_cell.length_b   1.000
_cell.length_c   1.000
_cell.angle_alpha   90.00
_cell.angle_beta   90.00
_cell.angle_gamma   90.00
#
_symmetry.space_group_name_H-M   'P 1'
#
loop_
_entity.id
_entity.type
_entity.pdbx_description
1 polymer ?
#
loop_
_entity_poly.entity_id
_entity_poly.type
_entity_poly.pdbx_seq_one_letter_code
_entity_poly.pdbx_strand_id
1 'polypeptide(L)'
;MVTLPELTQVFDNLDEGIVFIDQDRHVIAINDAASRMLGQDRDATLNKLCPSLFQGTDCARDCEKSDHCTLMVETKQERKFQDLVVRRPDGVLVQLRMWAIVLPSKGATKHCAVVLRGTNW
;
A
#
# COMPACT_ATOMS: atom_id res chain seq x y z
N MET A 1 17.96 14.74 -17.24
CA MET A 1 18.12 13.85 -16.06
C MET A 1 16.87 14.06 -15.23
N VAL A 2 16.14 12.99 -14.91
CA VAL A 2 14.93 13.11 -14.08
C VAL A 2 15.34 13.33 -12.63
N THR A 3 14.64 14.22 -11.94
CA THR A 3 14.89 14.64 -10.55
C THR A 3 13.88 14.02 -9.59
N LEU A 4 14.19 14.04 -8.29
CA LEU A 4 13.26 13.53 -7.27
C LEU A 4 11.91 14.28 -7.25
N PRO A 5 11.84 15.62 -7.33
CA PRO A 5 10.57 16.32 -7.39
C PRO A 5 9.72 15.94 -8.61
N GLU A 6 10.33 15.72 -9.78
CA GLU A 6 9.63 15.25 -10.98
C GLU A 6 9.04 13.85 -10.77
N LEU A 7 9.78 12.95 -10.10
CA LEU A 7 9.26 11.62 -9.73
C LEU A 7 8.12 11.71 -8.71
N THR A 8 8.20 12.64 -7.74
CA THR A 8 7.10 12.90 -6.79
C THR A 8 5.85 13.38 -7.51
N GLN A 9 5.99 14.27 -8.49
CA GLN A 9 4.84 14.70 -9.31
C GLN A 9 4.22 13.52 -10.05
N VAL A 10 5.02 12.66 -10.68
CA VAL A 10 4.49 11.46 -11.34
C VAL A 10 3.77 10.58 -10.33
N PHE A 11 4.39 10.31 -9.18
CA PHE A 11 3.85 9.49 -8.10
C PHE A 11 2.45 9.94 -7.62
N ASP A 12 2.26 11.25 -7.44
CA ASP A 12 1.00 11.84 -6.98
C ASP A 12 -0.08 11.91 -8.07
N ASN A 13 0.31 11.86 -9.36
CA ASN A 13 -0.62 11.93 -10.49
C ASN A 13 -0.99 10.56 -11.10
N LEU A 14 -0.58 9.45 -10.48
CA LEU A 14 -1.03 8.12 -10.91
C LEU A 14 -2.49 7.88 -10.52
N ASP A 15 -3.22 7.13 -11.35
CA ASP A 15 -4.56 6.63 -10.99
C ASP A 15 -4.48 5.49 -9.98
N GLU A 16 -3.36 4.76 -9.95
CA GLU A 16 -3.11 3.70 -8.99
C GLU A 16 -2.71 4.29 -7.64
N GLY A 17 -3.32 3.77 -6.58
CA GLY A 17 -2.88 4.08 -5.23
C GLY A 17 -1.57 3.36 -4.92
N ILE A 18 -0.60 4.08 -4.36
CA ILE A 18 0.65 3.47 -3.90
C ILE A 18 0.87 3.84 -2.44
N VAL A 19 1.12 2.81 -1.63
CA VAL A 19 1.51 2.93 -0.22
C VAL A 19 2.87 2.27 -0.05
N PHE A 20 3.85 3.01 0.43
CA PHE A 20 5.14 2.45 0.82
C PHE A 20 5.11 2.09 2.31
N ILE A 21 5.60 0.88 2.60
CA ILE A 21 5.78 0.42 3.97
C ILE A 21 7.22 -0.02 4.21
N ASP A 22 7.69 0.12 5.44
CA ASP A 22 8.94 -0.45 5.92
C ASP A 22 8.77 -1.92 6.38
N GLN A 23 9.88 -2.51 6.83
CA GLN A 23 9.94 -3.88 7.36
C GLN A 23 9.05 -4.12 8.59
N ASP A 24 8.78 -3.06 9.36
CA ASP A 24 7.96 -3.07 10.56
C ASP A 24 6.50 -2.72 10.25
N ARG A 25 6.16 -2.63 8.94
CA ARG A 25 4.83 -2.36 8.38
C ARG A 25 4.33 -0.93 8.63
N HIS A 26 5.21 0.00 9.00
CA HIS A 26 4.83 1.41 9.10
C HIS A 26 4.72 2.01 7.70
N VAL A 27 3.69 2.81 7.48
CA VAL A 27 3.53 3.59 6.25
C VAL A 27 4.55 4.72 6.23
N ILE A 28 5.46 4.69 5.27
CA ILE A 28 6.53 5.69 5.11
C ILE A 28 6.26 6.68 3.98
N ALA A 29 5.36 6.34 3.04
CA ALA A 29 4.87 7.26 2.02
C ALA A 29 3.54 6.76 1.43
N ILE A 30 2.72 7.68 0.93
CA ILE A 30 1.44 7.40 0.29
C ILE A 30 1.17 8.47 -0.77
N ASN A 31 0.66 8.08 -1.95
CA ASN A 31 0.27 9.04 -2.98
C ASN A 31 -1.18 9.52 -2.83
N ASP A 32 -1.56 10.50 -3.64
CA ASP A 32 -2.90 11.08 -3.62
C ASP A 32 -3.99 10.07 -4.01
N ALA A 33 -3.72 9.18 -4.97
CA ALA A 33 -4.68 8.17 -5.36
C ALA A 33 -4.99 7.18 -4.23
N ALA A 34 -3.98 6.69 -3.49
CA ALA A 34 -4.20 5.81 -2.34
C ALA A 34 -4.98 6.53 -1.23
N SER A 35 -4.63 7.79 -0.95
CA SER A 35 -5.33 8.62 0.04
C SER A 35 -6.82 8.76 -0.31
N ARG A 36 -7.14 9.06 -1.58
CA ARG A 36 -8.52 9.10 -2.11
C ARG A 36 -9.22 7.75 -2.06
N MET A 37 -8.54 6.68 -2.46
CA MET A 37 -9.10 5.31 -2.49
C MET A 37 -9.46 4.83 -1.09
N LEU A 38 -8.63 5.12 -0.09
CA LEU A 38 -8.80 4.67 1.29
C LEU A 38 -9.61 5.65 2.16
N GLY A 39 -9.89 6.86 1.65
CA GLY A 39 -10.59 7.91 2.41
C GLY A 39 -9.79 8.37 3.63
N GLN A 40 -8.46 8.37 3.52
CA GLN A 40 -7.54 8.76 4.60
C GLN A 40 -6.70 9.95 4.15
N ASP A 41 -6.42 10.85 5.09
CA ASP A 41 -5.49 11.96 4.88
C ASP A 41 -4.04 11.45 4.89
N ARG A 42 -3.17 12.05 4.05
CA ARG A 42 -1.77 11.66 3.91
C ARG A 42 -1.03 11.75 5.25
N ASP A 43 -1.09 12.90 5.91
CA ASP A 43 -0.36 13.16 7.14
C ASP A 43 -0.90 12.31 8.29
N ALA A 44 -2.21 12.07 8.30
CA ALA A 44 -2.82 11.14 9.24
C ALA A 44 -2.41 9.68 8.99
N THR A 45 -1.93 9.32 7.80
CA THR A 45 -1.59 7.94 7.43
C THR A 45 -0.12 7.59 7.71
N LEU A 46 0.77 8.57 7.61
CA LEU A 46 2.20 8.37 7.85
C LEU A 46 2.47 7.81 9.26
N ASN A 47 3.44 6.91 9.37
CA ASN A 47 3.83 6.17 10.58
C ASN A 47 2.74 5.28 11.20
N LYS A 48 1.56 5.14 10.58
CA LYS A 48 0.59 4.13 11.01
C LYS A 48 1.00 2.76 10.52
N LEU A 49 0.55 1.73 11.23
CA LEU A 49 0.68 0.34 10.80
C LEU A 49 -0.23 0.07 9.59
N CYS A 50 0.32 -0.53 8.55
CA CYS A 50 -0.39 -0.89 7.32
C CYS A 50 -1.74 -1.61 7.53
N PRO A 51 -1.89 -2.60 8.45
CA PRO A 51 -3.19 -3.24 8.73
C PRO A 51 -4.31 -2.27 9.10
N SER A 52 -3.97 -1.12 9.68
CA SER A 52 -4.95 -0.09 10.06
C SER A 52 -5.65 0.57 8.86
N LEU A 53 -5.04 0.53 7.67
CA LEU A 53 -5.62 1.03 6.41
C LEU A 53 -6.59 0.03 5.78
N PHE A 54 -6.46 -1.26 6.11
CA PHE A 54 -7.19 -2.38 5.48
C PHE A 54 -8.02 -3.15 6.50
N GLN A 55 -8.51 -2.49 7.55
CA GLN A 55 -9.26 -3.11 8.63
C GLN A 55 -10.43 -3.97 8.11
N GLY A 56 -10.57 -5.17 8.67
CA GLY A 56 -11.62 -6.11 8.27
C GLY A 56 -11.32 -6.93 7.01
N THR A 57 -10.18 -6.73 6.35
CA THR A 57 -9.73 -7.56 5.21
C THR A 57 -8.92 -8.77 5.69
N ASP A 58 -8.81 -9.81 4.85
CA ASP A 58 -7.90 -10.94 5.12
C ASP A 58 -6.45 -10.48 5.17
N CYS A 59 -6.06 -9.53 4.31
CA CYS A 59 -4.71 -8.96 4.33
C CYS A 59 -4.34 -8.37 5.70
N ALA A 60 -5.23 -7.57 6.31
CA ALA A 60 -4.98 -7.02 7.64
C ALA A 60 -4.93 -8.11 8.72
N ARG A 61 -5.87 -9.05 8.69
CA ARG A 61 -5.90 -10.18 9.64
C ARG A 61 -4.64 -11.02 9.60
N ASP A 62 -4.16 -11.35 8.40
CA ASP A 62 -2.98 -12.18 8.21
C ASP A 62 -1.72 -11.42 8.63
N CYS A 63 -1.64 -10.12 8.33
CA CYS A 63 -0.53 -9.28 8.80
C CYS A 63 -0.49 -9.17 10.33
N GLU A 64 -1.64 -9.00 10.99
CA GLU A 64 -1.73 -8.92 12.45
C GLU A 64 -1.39 -10.25 13.13
N LYS A 65 -1.88 -11.37 12.60
CA LYS A 65 -1.61 -12.71 13.15
C LYS A 65 -0.16 -13.12 13.03
N SER A 66 0.48 -12.77 11.92
CA SER A 66 1.82 -13.24 11.59
C SER A 66 2.93 -12.27 12.01
N ASP A 67 2.57 -11.07 12.46
CA ASP A 67 3.47 -9.97 12.81
C ASP A 67 4.48 -9.63 11.68
N HIS A 68 4.07 -9.84 10.42
CA HIS A 68 4.80 -9.40 9.23
C HIS A 68 3.82 -9.21 8.05
N CYS A 69 4.22 -8.43 7.04
CA CYS A 69 3.41 -8.31 5.84
C CYS A 69 3.61 -9.55 4.95
N THR A 70 2.56 -10.34 4.76
CA THR A 70 2.59 -11.55 3.91
C THR A 70 2.92 -11.26 2.44
N LEU A 71 2.74 -10.00 2.02
CA LEU A 71 3.10 -9.52 0.68
C LEU A 71 4.60 -9.18 0.53
N MET A 72 5.38 -9.14 1.61
CA MET A 72 6.83 -8.87 1.57
C MET A 72 7.68 -10.11 1.25
N VAL A 73 7.06 -11.25 0.92
CA VAL A 73 7.78 -12.45 0.52
C VAL A 73 8.28 -12.27 -0.92
N GLU A 74 9.60 -12.35 -1.11
CA GLU A 74 10.23 -12.40 -2.43
C GLU A 74 9.86 -13.73 -3.13
N THR A 75 8.69 -13.79 -3.77
CA THR A 75 8.33 -14.92 -4.61
C THR A 75 8.97 -14.74 -5.97
N LYS A 76 9.82 -15.68 -6.41
CA LYS A 76 10.36 -15.75 -7.79
C LYS A 76 9.28 -15.97 -8.88
N GLN A 77 8.00 -15.97 -8.51
CA GLN A 77 6.87 -16.27 -9.38
C GLN A 77 5.97 -15.04 -9.53
N GLU A 78 5.13 -15.08 -10.56
CA GLU A 78 4.17 -14.08 -11.02
C GLU A 78 3.56 -13.23 -9.91
N ARG A 79 3.40 -11.92 -10.20
CA ARG A 79 2.81 -10.92 -9.29
C ARG A 79 1.50 -11.46 -8.72
N LYS A 80 1.52 -11.89 -7.46
CA LYS A 80 0.30 -12.27 -6.75
C LYS A 80 -0.50 -11.00 -6.47
N PHE A 81 -1.67 -10.92 -7.07
CA PHE A 81 -2.67 -9.93 -6.73
C PHE A 81 -3.77 -10.59 -5.90
N GLN A 82 -4.44 -9.79 -5.08
CA GLN A 82 -5.62 -10.17 -4.35
C GLN A 82 -6.67 -9.07 -4.48
N ASP A 83 -7.92 -9.47 -4.64
CA ASP A 83 -9.05 -8.56 -4.66
C ASP A 83 -9.60 -8.46 -3.22
N LEU A 84 -9.84 -7.24 -2.74
CA LEU A 84 -10.35 -6.98 -1.41
C LEU A 84 -11.38 -5.84 -1.40
N VAL A 85 -12.19 -5.83 -0.35
CA VAL A 85 -13.14 -4.74 -0.07
C VAL A 85 -12.65 -4.00 1.16
N VAL A 86 -12.29 -2.73 0.99
CA VAL A 86 -11.91 -1.85 2.11
C VAL A 86 -13.13 -1.05 2.55
N ARG A 87 -13.36 -0.97 3.86
CA ARG A 87 -14.29 -0.01 4.45
C ARG A 87 -13.55 1.26 4.81
N ARG A 88 -13.86 2.35 4.10
CA ARG A 88 -13.32 3.68 4.38
C ARG A 88 -13.83 4.22 5.73
N PRO A 89 -13.16 5.22 6.33
CA PRO A 89 -13.63 5.89 7.55
C PRO A 89 -15.02 6.51 7.44
N ASP A 90 -15.41 6.98 6.26
CA ASP A 90 -16.75 7.51 5.95
C ASP A 90 -17.83 6.42 5.84
N GLY A 91 -17.44 5.14 5.95
CA GLY A 91 -18.32 3.98 5.86
C GLY A 91 -18.50 3.41 4.46
N VAL A 92 -18.00 4.07 3.41
CA VAL A 92 -18.10 3.60 2.02
C VAL A 92 -17.23 2.34 1.83
N LEU A 93 -17.77 1.36 1.12
CA LEU A 93 -17.04 0.16 0.72
C LEU A 93 -16.42 0.35 -0.66
N VAL A 94 -15.13 0.07 -0.80
CA VAL A 94 -14.42 0.14 -2.08
C VAL A 94 -13.79 -1.19 -2.43
N GLN A 95 -13.99 -1.62 -3.69
CA GLN A 95 -13.35 -2.80 -4.24
C GLN A 95 -12.01 -2.41 -4.86
N LEU A 96 -10.96 -3.03 -4.36
CA LEU A 96 -9.59 -2.80 -4.78
C LEU A 96 -8.92 -4.11 -5.13
N ARG A 97 -8.20 -4.11 -6.25
CA ARG A 97 -7.16 -5.09 -6.53
C ARG A 97 -5.85 -4.59 -5.94
N MET A 98 -5.15 -5.45 -5.21
CA MET A 98 -3.91 -5.12 -4.53
C MET A 98 -2.81 -6.09 -4.85
N TRP A 99 -1.59 -5.59 -5.00
CA TRP A 99 -0.38 -6.39 -5.07
C TRP A 99 0.78 -5.64 -4.44
N ALA A 100 1.89 -6.32 -4.19
CA ALA A 100 3.10 -5.71 -3.67
C ALA A 100 4.25 -5.75 -4.67
N ILE A 101 5.14 -4.78 -4.55
CA ILE A 101 6.45 -4.74 -5.17
C ILE A 101 7.46 -4.62 -4.04
N VAL A 102 8.19 -5.70 -3.78
CA VAL A 102 9.32 -5.66 -2.85
C VAL A 102 10.46 -4.92 -3.54
N LEU A 103 10.89 -3.80 -2.97
CA LEU A 103 11.95 -3.00 -3.55
C LEU A 103 13.32 -3.55 -3.13
N PRO A 104 14.28 -3.68 -4.07
CA PRO A 104 15.64 -4.05 -3.72
C PRO A 104 16.25 -2.94 -2.87
N SER A 105 16.65 -3.27 -1.65
CA SER A 105 17.36 -2.36 -0.76
C SER A 105 18.85 -2.71 -0.74
N LYS A 106 19.70 -1.68 -0.81
CA LYS A 106 21.13 -1.81 -0.49
C LYS A 106 21.30 -1.75 1.02
N GLY A 107 20.93 -2.82 1.74
CA GLY A 107 21.03 -2.90 3.19
C GLY A 107 20.01 -3.85 3.83
N ALA A 108 19.91 -3.81 5.16
CA ALA A 108 18.97 -4.64 5.92
C ALA A 108 17.51 -4.14 5.84
N THR A 109 17.28 -2.86 5.52
CA THR A 109 15.95 -2.25 5.49
C THR A 109 15.23 -2.56 4.20
N LYS A 110 14.26 -3.48 4.23
CA LYS A 110 13.40 -3.77 3.07
C LYS A 110 12.23 -2.78 3.04
N HIS A 111 11.94 -2.26 1.86
CA HIS A 111 10.74 -1.47 1.60
C HIS A 111 9.82 -2.23 0.66
N CYS A 112 8.52 -2.05 0.85
CA CYS A 112 7.50 -2.66 0.01
C CYS A 112 6.55 -1.58 -0.49
N ALA A 113 6.31 -1.56 -1.80
CA ALA A 113 5.26 -0.74 -2.39
C ALA A 113 4.00 -1.59 -2.56
N VAL A 114 2.96 -1.29 -1.78
CA VAL A 114 1.63 -1.85 -1.94
C VAL A 114 0.89 -0.99 -2.97
N VAL A 115 0.50 -1.62 -4.08
CA VAL A 115 -0.22 -0.95 -5.16
C VAL A 115 -1.68 -1.33 -5.10
N LEU A 116 -2.55 -0.34 -5.26
CA LEU A 116 -4.00 -0.42 -5.19
C LEU A 116 -4.58 0.04 -6.52
N ARG A 117 -5.45 -0.78 -7.10
CA ARG A 117 -6.20 -0.43 -8.30
C ARG A 117 -7.68 -0.62 -8.03
N GLY A 118 -8.48 0.42 -8.26
CA GLY A 118 -9.94 0.28 -8.22
C GLY A 118 -10.43 -0.65 -9.34
N THR A 119 -11.36 -1.54 -9.03
CA THR A 119 -11.93 -2.47 -10.02
C THR A 119 -13.21 -1.94 -10.68
N ASN A 120 -13.73 -0.81 -10.20
CA ASN A 120 -14.99 -0.21 -10.64
C ASN A 120 -14.80 1.13 -11.38
N TRP A 121 -13.65 1.31 -12.03
CA TRP A 121 -13.33 2.46 -12.89
C TRP A 121 -12.88 1.97 -14.26
#